data_AF-A0A8T7IH43-F1
#
_entry.id   AF-A0A8T7IH43-F1
#
_cell.length_a   1.000
_cell.length_b   1.000
_cell.length_c   1.000
_cell.angle_alpha   90.00
_cell.angle_beta   90.00
_cell.angle_gamma   90.00
#
_symmetry.space_group_name_H-M   'P 1'
#
loop_
_entity.id
_entity.type
_entity.pdbx_description
1 polymer ?
#
loop_
_entity_poly.entity_id
_entity_poly.type
_entity_poly.pdbx_seq_one_letter_code
_entity_poly.pdbx_strand_id
1 'polypeptide(L)'
;MALVLIRKFTHLKSRSLACFLAVFLIGGCSNSDQTNNSSDVNLTTSNEATKPDENAPEHIKKLWWANYANAKVDLKNALEKNDYAFWVLATRQPLAPGLDPKKHSSLISKCGQKYLPGMGDVLFDDAHEKLYTKATQYAVSYNQMLIEHCKNK
;
A
#
# COMPACT_ATOMS: atom_id res chain seq x y z
N MET A 1 23.45 18.06 55.10
CA MET A 1 21.99 18.27 55.13
C MET A 1 21.48 18.03 53.71
N ALA A 2 21.19 16.80 53.27
CA ALA A 2 20.19 15.83 53.68
C ALA A 2 18.73 16.30 53.48
N LEU A 3 17.96 15.45 52.78
CA LEU A 3 16.51 15.38 52.56
C LEU A 3 15.88 16.25 51.44
N VAL A 4 14.96 15.76 50.59
CA VAL A 4 14.46 14.40 50.28
C VAL A 4 13.67 14.50 48.96
N LEU A 5 13.65 13.39 48.21
CA LEU A 5 12.80 13.06 47.05
C LEU A 5 11.30 13.33 47.28
N ILE A 6 10.49 13.43 46.21
CA ILE A 6 9.36 12.52 45.93
C ILE A 6 8.87 12.76 44.49
N ARG A 7 9.04 11.73 43.65
CA ARG A 7 8.32 11.52 42.39
C ARG A 7 6.89 11.11 42.72
N LYS A 8 5.88 11.72 42.10
CA LYS A 8 4.52 11.14 42.05
C LYS A 8 4.33 10.44 40.69
N PHE A 9 4.57 9.14 40.70
CA PHE A 9 4.03 8.18 39.73
C PHE A 9 2.82 7.52 40.39
N THR A 10 1.64 7.66 39.80
CA THR A 10 0.42 6.83 39.95
C THR A 10 -0.64 7.54 39.10
N HIS A 11 -1.33 6.92 38.15
CA HIS A 11 -2.22 5.80 38.37
C HIS A 11 -2.46 5.03 37.06
N LEU A 12 -2.00 3.79 37.02
CA LEU A 12 -2.35 2.78 36.03
C LEU A 12 -3.83 2.40 36.24
N LYS A 13 -4.72 2.57 35.26
CA LYS A 13 -6.10 2.06 35.35
C LYS A 13 -6.26 0.85 34.43
N SER A 14 -5.96 -0.29 35.03
CA SER A 14 -6.38 -1.63 34.60
C SER A 14 -7.91 -1.66 34.49
N ARG A 15 -8.44 -2.10 33.34
CA ARG A 15 -9.78 -2.65 33.24
C ARG A 15 -9.70 -4.05 32.64
N SER A 16 -9.85 -4.98 33.57
CA SER A 16 -10.13 -6.40 33.44
C SER A 16 -11.10 -6.77 32.31
N LEU A 17 -10.71 -7.82 31.58
CA LEU A 17 -11.44 -9.07 31.40
C LEU A 17 -12.82 -9.04 30.72
N ALA A 18 -12.85 -9.49 29.46
CA ALA A 18 -13.91 -10.37 28.97
C ALA A 18 -13.32 -11.31 27.89
N CYS A 19 -13.03 -12.55 28.30
CA CYS A 19 -12.84 -13.67 27.39
C CYS A 19 -14.16 -13.96 26.69
N PHE A 20 -14.22 -13.80 25.36
CA PHE A 20 -15.22 -14.49 24.55
C PHE A 20 -14.50 -15.57 23.75
N LEU A 21 -14.46 -16.77 24.35
CA LEU A 21 -14.21 -18.03 23.67
C LEU A 21 -15.44 -18.34 22.81
N ALA A 22 -15.31 -18.21 21.49
CA ALA A 22 -16.23 -18.82 20.55
C ALA A 22 -15.43 -19.85 19.74
N VAL A 23 -15.48 -21.09 20.21
CA VAL A 23 -15.09 -22.29 19.47
C VAL A 23 -16.20 -22.55 18.46
N PHE A 24 -15.92 -22.41 17.17
CA PHE A 24 -16.77 -22.99 16.13
C PHE A 24 -16.04 -24.15 15.46
N LEU A 25 -16.73 -25.28 15.52
CA LEU A 25 -16.32 -26.60 15.08
C LEU A 25 -16.33 -26.70 13.55
N ILE A 26 -15.22 -27.20 13.03
CA ILE A 26 -15.04 -28.19 11.95
C ILE A 26 -16.30 -28.50 11.09
N GLY A 27 -16.20 -28.18 9.79
CA GLY A 27 -16.94 -28.80 8.71
C GLY A 27 -16.00 -28.98 7.51
N GLY A 28 -15.79 -30.24 7.09
CA GLY A 28 -14.86 -30.61 6.01
C GLY A 28 -15.52 -30.99 4.69
N CYS A 29 -14.65 -31.07 3.66
CA CYS A 29 -14.74 -31.71 2.32
C CYS A 29 -15.74 -31.09 1.32
N SER A 30 -15.45 -30.99 0.01
CA SER A 30 -14.75 -31.94 -0.88
C SER A 30 -14.05 -31.25 -2.07
N ASN A 31 -13.03 -31.94 -2.60
CA ASN A 31 -12.44 -31.70 -3.91
C ASN A 31 -13.48 -31.85 -5.03
N SER A 32 -13.37 -31.02 -6.07
CA SER A 32 -13.82 -31.36 -7.41
C SER A 32 -12.73 -31.00 -8.40
N ASP A 33 -12.21 -32.05 -9.05
CA ASP A 33 -11.39 -32.00 -10.24
C ASP A 33 -12.19 -31.56 -11.47
N GLN A 34 -11.44 -31.33 -12.56
CA GLN A 34 -11.80 -31.12 -13.97
C GLN A 34 -11.94 -29.65 -14.39
N THR A 35 -11.37 -29.18 -15.49
CA THR A 35 -10.73 -29.86 -16.63
C THR A 35 -9.97 -28.81 -17.45
N ASN A 36 -8.94 -29.29 -18.13
CA ASN A 36 -8.25 -28.59 -19.22
C ASN A 36 -9.23 -27.96 -20.21
N ASN A 37 -9.00 -26.70 -20.57
CA ASN A 37 -9.25 -26.28 -21.94
C ASN A 37 -8.17 -25.31 -22.38
N SER A 38 -7.22 -25.85 -23.14
CA SER A 38 -6.32 -25.09 -23.99
C SER A 38 -7.17 -24.51 -25.11
N SER A 39 -7.31 -23.20 -25.16
CA SER A 39 -7.86 -22.49 -26.30
C SER A 39 -7.16 -21.15 -26.40
N ASP A 40 -6.09 -21.15 -27.19
CA ASP A 40 -5.64 -20.06 -28.06
C ASP A 40 -6.07 -18.65 -27.67
N VAL A 41 -5.23 -17.98 -26.87
CA VAL A 41 -5.37 -16.53 -26.68
C VAL A 41 -4.75 -15.84 -27.89
N ASN A 42 -5.61 -15.48 -28.85
CA ASN A 42 -5.30 -14.44 -29.81
C ASN A 42 -4.98 -13.14 -29.05
N LEU A 43 -3.73 -12.70 -29.18
CA LEU A 43 -3.23 -11.42 -28.71
C LEU A 43 -3.91 -10.30 -29.51
N THR A 44 -5.10 -9.90 -29.08
CA THR A 44 -5.72 -8.67 -29.57
C THR A 44 -5.32 -7.52 -28.65
N THR A 45 -4.27 -6.82 -29.10
CA THR A 45 -3.97 -5.44 -28.70
C THR A 45 -5.26 -4.61 -28.77
N SER A 46 -5.83 -4.32 -27.61
CA SER A 46 -6.91 -3.34 -27.45
C SER A 46 -6.45 -2.35 -26.40
N ASN A 47 -5.92 -1.24 -26.92
CA ASN A 47 -5.58 -0.05 -26.16
C ASN A 47 -6.87 0.68 -25.80
N GLU A 48 -7.59 0.20 -24.79
CA GLU A 48 -8.55 1.02 -24.05
C GLU A 48 -8.74 0.36 -22.69
N ALA A 49 -8.21 1.01 -21.65
CA ALA A 49 -8.38 0.50 -20.29
C ALA A 49 -9.89 0.62 -19.96
N THR A 50 -10.57 -0.51 -20.06
CA THR A 50 -11.97 -0.68 -19.64
C THR A 50 -11.92 -1.20 -18.20
N LYS A 51 -12.79 -0.69 -17.32
CA LYS A 51 -12.88 -1.12 -15.91
C LYS A 51 -12.78 -2.66 -15.81
N PRO A 52 -12.05 -3.22 -14.81
CA PRO A 52 -11.86 -4.66 -14.70
C PRO A 52 -13.22 -5.31 -14.59
N ASP A 53 -13.33 -6.48 -15.23
CA ASP A 53 -14.47 -7.38 -15.07
C ASP A 53 -14.82 -7.51 -13.58
N GLU A 54 -16.11 -7.51 -13.26
CA GLU A 54 -16.60 -7.77 -11.92
C GLU A 54 -16.08 -9.10 -11.37
N ASN A 55 -15.77 -10.06 -12.24
CA ASN A 55 -15.17 -11.35 -11.89
C ASN A 55 -13.64 -11.36 -11.84
N ALA A 56 -12.97 -10.23 -12.10
CA ALA A 56 -11.51 -10.17 -12.07
C ALA A 56 -10.96 -10.50 -10.67
N PRO A 57 -9.75 -11.09 -10.58
CA PRO A 57 -9.10 -11.33 -9.29
C PRO A 57 -8.93 -10.05 -8.48
N GLU A 58 -9.04 -10.17 -7.15
CA GLU A 58 -9.04 -9.02 -6.24
C GLU A 58 -7.73 -8.21 -6.30
N HIS A 59 -6.58 -8.87 -6.48
CA HIS A 59 -5.29 -8.20 -6.62
C HIS A 59 -5.22 -7.33 -7.89
N ILE A 60 -5.90 -7.72 -8.97
CA ILE A 60 -6.04 -6.91 -10.18
C ILE A 60 -6.93 -5.70 -9.92
N LYS A 61 -8.09 -5.89 -9.28
CA LYS A 61 -9.02 -4.80 -8.95
C LYS A 61 -8.36 -3.72 -8.10
N LYS A 62 -7.59 -4.12 -7.09
CA LYS A 62 -6.88 -3.21 -6.17
C LYS A 62 -5.81 -2.35 -6.83
N LEU A 63 -5.20 -2.82 -7.92
CA LEU A 63 -4.17 -2.08 -8.66
C LEU A 63 -4.66 -1.43 -9.96
N TRP A 64 -5.92 -1.63 -10.32
CA TRP A 64 -6.45 -1.14 -11.59
C TRP A 64 -6.33 0.38 -11.79
N TRP A 65 -6.34 1.14 -10.69
CA TRP A 65 -6.14 2.60 -10.70
C TRP A 65 -4.85 3.01 -11.41
N ALA A 66 -3.81 2.16 -11.40
CA ALA A 66 -2.51 2.44 -11.98
C ALA A 66 -2.56 2.67 -13.52
N ASN A 67 -3.61 2.22 -14.20
CA ASN A 67 -3.78 2.47 -15.63
C ASN A 67 -4.07 3.92 -15.99
N TYR A 68 -4.62 4.71 -15.06
CA TYR A 68 -5.04 6.09 -15.29
C TYR A 68 -4.33 7.08 -14.37
N ALA A 69 -3.43 6.58 -13.51
CA ALA A 69 -2.70 7.38 -12.55
C ALA A 69 -1.83 8.42 -13.24
N ASN A 70 -1.82 9.65 -12.72
CA ASN A 70 -1.01 10.72 -13.27
C ASN A 70 -0.29 11.45 -12.14
N ALA A 71 0.98 11.09 -11.95
CA ALA A 71 1.81 11.59 -10.85
C ALA A 71 1.84 13.12 -10.76
N LYS A 72 1.82 13.83 -11.89
CA LYS A 72 1.89 15.30 -11.92
C LYS A 72 0.57 15.93 -11.49
N VAL A 73 -0.55 15.44 -12.01
CA VAL A 73 -1.90 15.91 -11.63
C VAL A 73 -2.16 15.59 -10.16
N ASP A 74 -1.87 14.36 -9.74
CA ASP A 74 -2.12 13.91 -8.37
C ASP A 74 -1.24 14.65 -7.36
N LEU A 75 0.02 14.95 -7.69
CA LEU A 75 0.88 15.79 -6.86
C LEU A 75 0.32 17.21 -6.73
N LYS A 76 -0.10 17.83 -7.83
CA LYS A 76 -0.72 19.18 -7.78
C LYS A 76 -1.90 19.19 -6.82
N ASN A 77 -2.80 18.22 -6.96
CA ASN A 77 -3.98 18.08 -6.11
C ASN A 77 -3.62 17.82 -4.63
N ALA A 78 -2.54 17.08 -4.37
CA ALA A 78 -2.04 16.84 -3.02
C ALA A 78 -1.47 18.11 -2.39
N LEU A 79 -0.68 18.88 -3.13
CA LEU A 79 -0.11 20.14 -2.67
C LEU A 79 -1.19 21.18 -2.35
N GLU A 80 -2.26 21.26 -3.16
CA GLU A 80 -3.42 22.12 -2.87
C GLU A 80 -4.12 21.76 -1.55
N LYS A 81 -3.97 20.51 -1.10
CA LYS A 81 -4.53 19.99 0.17
C LYS A 81 -3.50 19.96 1.30
N ASN A 82 -2.30 20.52 1.11
CA ASN A 82 -1.18 20.42 2.04
C ASN A 82 -0.79 18.96 2.39
N ASP A 83 -1.01 18.02 1.47
CA ASP A 83 -0.58 16.63 1.60
C ASP A 83 0.84 16.48 1.00
N TYR A 84 1.81 16.33 1.90
CA TYR A 84 3.22 16.14 1.55
C TYR A 84 3.71 14.71 1.79
N ALA A 85 2.80 13.74 2.00
CA ALA A 85 3.21 12.38 2.32
C ALA A 85 3.75 11.64 1.08
N PHE A 86 4.87 10.93 1.24
CA PHE A 86 5.44 10.08 0.19
C PHE A 86 4.65 8.79 0.03
N TRP A 87 4.54 8.33 -1.22
CA TRP A 87 4.00 7.03 -1.54
C TRP A 87 5.02 5.93 -1.19
N VAL A 88 4.63 5.00 -0.32
CA VAL A 88 5.44 3.83 0.08
C VAL A 88 4.76 2.51 -0.29
N LEU A 89 5.56 1.50 -0.60
CA LEU A 89 5.08 0.13 -0.76
C LEU A 89 4.80 -0.48 0.61
N ALA A 90 3.74 -1.28 0.74
CA ALA A 90 3.41 -2.00 1.97
C ALA A 90 4.20 -3.32 2.08
N THR A 91 5.52 -3.23 2.03
CA THR A 91 6.44 -4.35 2.27
C THR A 91 6.78 -4.46 3.76
N ARG A 92 7.50 -5.52 4.15
CA ARG A 92 8.00 -5.68 5.54
C ARG A 92 8.77 -4.46 6.07
N GLN A 93 9.45 -3.75 5.17
CA GLN A 93 10.11 -2.49 5.46
C GLN A 93 9.62 -1.44 4.46
N PRO A 94 8.69 -0.56 4.84
CA PRO A 94 8.09 0.40 3.92
C PRO A 94 9.14 1.17 3.14
N LEU A 95 9.10 1.02 1.81
CA LEU A 95 10.04 1.63 0.89
C LEU A 95 9.31 2.70 0.08
N ALA A 96 9.90 3.90 -0.03
CA ALA A 96 9.42 4.96 -0.90
C ALA A 96 10.22 4.93 -2.20
N PRO A 97 9.65 4.47 -3.33
CA PRO A 97 10.37 4.45 -4.59
C PRO A 97 10.80 5.86 -5.00
N GLY A 98 11.98 5.97 -5.60
CA GLY A 98 12.52 7.23 -6.09
C GLY A 98 13.21 8.11 -5.04
N LEU A 99 13.19 7.75 -3.76
CA LEU A 99 13.98 8.43 -2.72
C LEU A 99 15.40 7.86 -2.63
N ASP A 100 16.36 8.73 -2.33
CA ASP A 100 17.71 8.33 -1.95
C ASP A 100 17.66 7.52 -0.64
N PRO A 101 18.16 6.27 -0.59
CA PRO A 101 18.18 5.45 0.62
C PRO A 101 18.80 6.15 1.83
N LYS A 102 19.81 6.99 1.63
CA LYS A 102 20.48 7.74 2.72
C LYS A 102 19.60 8.83 3.32
N LYS A 103 18.62 9.33 2.56
CA LYS A 103 17.71 10.41 2.97
C LYS A 103 16.29 9.90 3.23
N HIS A 104 16.04 8.61 2.99
CA HIS A 104 14.71 8.02 3.08
C HIS A 104 14.08 8.27 4.46
N SER A 105 14.75 7.86 5.53
CA SER A 105 14.24 8.04 6.90
C SER A 105 14.00 9.51 7.28
N SER A 106 14.89 10.43 6.90
CA SER A 106 14.75 11.85 7.22
C SER A 106 13.60 12.50 6.45
N LEU A 107 13.45 12.18 5.16
CA LEU A 107 12.35 12.68 4.32
C LEU A 107 11.00 12.16 4.80
N ILE A 108 10.91 10.86 5.11
CA ILE A 108 9.68 10.24 5.64
C ILE A 108 9.31 10.84 7.00
N SER A 109 10.29 11.03 7.90
CA SER A 109 10.04 11.63 9.21
C SER A 109 9.53 13.08 9.10
N LYS A 110 10.04 13.84 8.10
CA LYS A 110 9.64 15.23 7.89
C LYS A 110 8.26 15.38 7.24
N CYS A 111 8.02 14.62 6.18
CA CYS A 111 6.89 14.86 5.28
C CYS A 111 5.78 13.81 5.41
N GLY A 112 6.06 12.70 6.08
CA GLY A 112 5.13 11.60 6.28
C GLY A 112 5.14 10.61 5.13
N GLN A 113 4.34 9.56 5.28
CA GLN A 113 4.17 8.52 4.28
C GLN A 113 2.71 8.06 4.19
N LYS A 114 2.36 7.52 3.02
CA LYS A 114 1.08 6.86 2.74
C LYS A 114 1.32 5.65 1.85
N TYR A 115 0.55 4.59 2.07
CA TYR A 115 0.74 3.33 1.36
C TYR A 115 0.08 3.33 -0.01
N LEU A 116 0.80 2.88 -1.04
CA LEU A 116 0.19 2.66 -2.35
C LEU A 116 -0.90 1.58 -2.24
N PRO A 117 -2.12 1.85 -2.72
CA PRO A 117 -3.18 0.85 -2.75
C PRO A 117 -2.78 -0.35 -3.62
N GLY A 118 -2.98 -1.56 -3.10
CA GLY A 118 -2.75 -2.81 -3.83
C GLY A 118 -1.28 -3.26 -3.93
N MET A 119 -0.33 -2.52 -3.36
CA MET A 119 1.09 -2.89 -3.38
C MET A 119 1.48 -3.67 -2.12
N GLY A 120 2.31 -4.71 -2.26
CA GLY A 120 2.81 -5.53 -1.16
C GLY A 120 3.96 -6.45 -1.60
N ASP A 121 4.30 -7.44 -0.78
CA ASP A 121 5.44 -8.34 -1.03
C ASP A 121 5.17 -9.43 -2.09
N VAL A 122 3.92 -9.63 -2.50
CA VAL A 122 3.50 -10.77 -3.34
C VAL A 122 3.13 -10.31 -4.75
N LEU A 123 3.71 -10.96 -5.76
CA LEU A 123 3.27 -10.89 -7.16
C LEU A 123 2.48 -12.16 -7.50
N PHE A 124 1.30 -12.00 -8.09
CA PHE A 124 0.36 -13.11 -8.32
C PHE A 124 0.45 -13.69 -9.74
N ASP A 125 0.35 -12.84 -10.76
CA ASP A 125 0.34 -13.22 -12.18
C ASP A 125 0.86 -12.08 -13.08
N ASP A 126 1.01 -12.33 -14.37
CA ASP A 126 1.55 -11.37 -15.34
C ASP A 126 0.71 -10.09 -15.44
N ALA A 127 -0.62 -10.19 -15.29
CA ALA A 127 -1.49 -9.02 -15.33
C ALA A 127 -1.28 -8.14 -14.09
N HIS A 128 -1.12 -8.77 -12.92
CA HIS A 128 -0.75 -8.11 -11.68
C HIS A 128 0.62 -7.44 -11.79
N GLU A 129 1.62 -8.13 -12.30
CA GLU A 129 2.98 -7.60 -12.45
C GLU A 129 3.01 -6.34 -13.34
N LYS A 130 2.26 -6.32 -14.43
CA LYS A 130 2.13 -5.13 -15.29
C LYS A 130 1.53 -3.94 -14.55
N LEU A 131 0.48 -4.16 -13.76
CA LEU A 131 -0.13 -3.10 -12.94
C LEU A 131 0.78 -2.66 -11.79
N TYR A 132 1.46 -3.60 -11.15
CA TYR A 132 2.43 -3.37 -10.09
C TYR A 132 3.58 -2.49 -10.59
N THR A 133 4.08 -2.77 -11.79
CA THR A 133 5.12 -1.97 -12.45
C THR A 133 4.64 -0.54 -12.72
N LYS A 134 3.42 -0.38 -13.27
CA LYS A 134 2.82 0.95 -13.49
C LYS A 134 2.65 1.74 -12.19
N ALA A 135 2.15 1.09 -11.14
CA ALA A 135 1.97 1.69 -9.82
C ALA A 135 3.32 2.11 -9.20
N THR A 136 4.36 1.29 -9.36
CA THR A 136 5.72 1.61 -8.90
C THR A 136 6.31 2.80 -9.66
N GLN A 137 6.17 2.84 -10.99
CA GLN A 137 6.62 3.95 -11.82
C GLN A 137 5.91 5.26 -11.45
N TYR A 138 4.59 5.20 -11.25
CA TYR A 138 3.81 6.31 -10.72
C TYR A 138 4.38 6.85 -9.40
N ALA A 139 4.67 5.96 -8.43
CA ALA A 139 5.23 6.35 -7.15
C ALA A 139 6.62 7.00 -7.28
N VAL A 140 7.49 6.45 -8.13
CA VAL A 140 8.82 7.04 -8.41
C VAL A 140 8.66 8.48 -8.89
N SER A 141 7.83 8.71 -9.92
CA SER A 141 7.64 10.05 -10.48
C SER A 141 7.02 11.02 -9.48
N TYR A 142 5.97 10.59 -8.76
CA TYR A 142 5.32 11.41 -7.74
C TYR A 142 6.29 11.80 -6.63
N ASN A 143 6.99 10.81 -6.06
CA ASN A 143 7.88 11.02 -4.94
C ASN A 143 9.07 11.91 -5.31
N GLN A 144 9.67 11.72 -6.49
CA GLN A 144 10.78 12.55 -6.95
C GLN A 144 10.38 14.03 -7.07
N MET A 145 9.21 14.31 -7.63
CA MET A 145 8.70 15.69 -7.71
C MET A 145 8.36 16.26 -6.33
N LEU A 146 7.82 15.44 -5.43
CA LEU A 146 7.46 15.85 -4.08
C LEU A 146 8.67 16.26 -3.20
N ILE A 147 9.87 15.74 -3.48
CA ILE A 147 11.10 16.08 -2.72
C ILE A 147 11.31 17.59 -2.62
N GLU A 148 11.09 18.33 -3.70
CA GLU A 148 11.33 19.78 -3.72
C GLU A 148 10.30 20.55 -2.87
N HIS A 149 9.09 20.02 -2.72
CA HIS A 149 8.06 20.61 -1.86
C HIS A 149 8.25 20.21 -0.39
N CYS A 150 8.74 19.00 -0.13
CA CYS A 150 9.03 18.51 1.22
C CYS A 150 10.11 19.34 1.93
N LYS A 151 11.07 19.91 1.20
CA LYS A 151 12.11 20.79 1.77
C LYS A 151 11.53 22.08 2.37
N ASN A 152 10.41 22.57 1.85
CA ASN A 152 9.81 23.85 2.20
C ASN A 152 8.66 23.77 3.22
N LYS A 153 8.32 22.55 3.66
CA LYS A 153 7.48 22.31 4.84
C LYS A 153 8.27 22.54 6.12
#